data_AF-A0AAE0ZYM7-F1
#
_entry.id   AF-A0AAE0ZYM7-F1
#
_cell.length_a   1.000
_cell.length_b   1.000
_cell.length_c   1.000
_cell.angle_alpha   90.00
_cell.angle_beta   90.00
_cell.angle_gamma   90.00
#
_symmetry.space_group_name_H-M   'P 1'
#
loop_
_entity.id
_entity.type
_entity.pdbx_description
1 polymer ?
#
loop_
_entity_poly.entity_id
_entity_poly.type
_entity_poly.pdbx_seq_one_letter_code
_entity_poly.pdbx_strand_id
1 'polypeptide(L)'
;MIAQKLKCLLVLSILLGKTQARLFTLQKPGTSMACIMVNIDFKIEIHAMKNHHLVATKTLTTNDEGITTSGICGAPTMELIIKFKESTFWYIAFRPPQHEPKPVAQYRGLQFLPAELFGKTVNVSTQEIFYDTQPVYQTNINDSFFCPNKYQTLYLSTNPVSGDFSFKVNVTVFSIQSQGFNIMNNEFGPQEHCAILSKPLPLPKKKVL
;
A
#
# COMPACT_ATOMS: atom_id res chain seq x y z
N MET A 1 -11.19 -64.35 -4.12
CA MET A 1 -11.15 -63.25 -3.11
C MET A 1 -9.95 -62.38 -3.41
N ILE A 2 -10.13 -61.28 -4.15
CA ILE A 2 -9.06 -60.36 -4.53
C ILE A 2 -9.39 -58.99 -3.94
N ALA A 3 -8.41 -58.46 -3.22
CA ALA A 3 -8.42 -57.18 -2.52
C ALA A 3 -8.27 -56.00 -3.49
N GLN A 4 -9.01 -54.92 -3.24
CA GLN A 4 -8.67 -53.59 -3.77
C GLN A 4 -9.20 -52.52 -2.82
N LYS A 5 -8.38 -52.17 -1.83
CA LYS A 5 -8.55 -50.95 -1.03
C LYS A 5 -7.99 -49.79 -1.83
N LEU A 6 -8.86 -49.07 -2.53
CA LEU A 6 -8.53 -47.85 -3.24
C LEU A 6 -8.24 -46.75 -2.20
N LYS A 7 -6.97 -46.54 -1.88
CA LYS A 7 -6.49 -45.39 -1.10
C LYS A 7 -6.62 -44.16 -1.99
N CYS A 8 -7.72 -43.43 -1.83
CA CYS A 8 -7.89 -42.11 -2.41
C CYS A 8 -6.93 -41.15 -1.69
N LEU A 9 -5.71 -41.03 -2.21
CA LEU A 9 -4.74 -40.04 -1.77
C LEU A 9 -5.21 -38.69 -2.33
N LEU A 10 -6.07 -38.00 -1.59
CA LEU A 10 -6.38 -36.60 -1.86
C LEU A 10 -5.10 -35.81 -1.61
N VAL A 11 -4.36 -35.54 -2.68
CA VAL A 11 -3.25 -34.60 -2.71
C VAL A 11 -3.87 -33.22 -2.44
N LEU A 12 -3.91 -32.85 -1.17
CA LEU A 12 -4.20 -31.50 -0.72
C LEU A 12 -2.97 -30.64 -1.10
N SER A 13 -2.84 -30.34 -2.39
CA SER A 13 -1.95 -29.30 -2.88
C SER A 13 -2.48 -27.99 -2.32
N ILE A 14 -2.02 -27.63 -1.12
CA ILE A 14 -2.14 -26.28 -0.61
C ILE A 14 -1.39 -25.43 -1.61
N LEU A 15 -2.14 -24.83 -2.54
CA LEU A 15 -1.74 -23.72 -3.36
C LEU A 15 -1.32 -22.61 -2.40
N LEU A 16 -0.08 -22.67 -1.93
CA LEU A 16 0.67 -21.51 -1.49
C LEU A 16 0.81 -20.63 -2.73
N GLY A 17 -0.26 -19.92 -3.06
CA GLY A 17 -0.25 -18.90 -4.08
C GLY A 17 0.83 -17.92 -3.68
N LYS A 18 1.99 -18.03 -4.34
CA LYS A 18 3.04 -17.02 -4.20
C LYS A 18 2.38 -15.71 -4.59
N THR A 19 2.25 -14.79 -3.64
CA THR A 19 1.84 -13.43 -3.95
C THR A 19 2.83 -12.92 -4.99
N GLN A 20 2.32 -12.47 -6.13
CA GLN A 20 3.14 -11.95 -7.21
C GLN A 20 2.99 -10.45 -7.22
N ALA A 21 4.12 -9.75 -7.39
CA ALA A 21 4.09 -8.31 -7.59
C ALA A 21 3.21 -7.96 -8.80
N ARG A 22 2.40 -6.93 -8.66
CA ARG A 22 1.50 -6.43 -9.71
C ARG A 22 1.99 -5.08 -10.19
N LEU A 23 2.05 -4.91 -11.51
CA LEU A 23 2.37 -3.64 -12.15
C LEU A 23 1.12 -2.75 -12.22
N PHE A 24 1.22 -1.57 -11.64
CA PHE A 24 0.28 -0.47 -11.77
C PHE A 24 0.94 0.65 -12.57
N THR A 25 0.20 1.18 -13.55
CA THR A 25 0.70 2.23 -14.44
C THR A 25 -0.32 3.37 -14.50
N LEU A 26 0.18 4.61 -14.49
CA LEU A 26 -0.58 5.80 -14.84
C LEU A 26 0.00 6.40 -16.11
N GLN A 27 -0.85 6.62 -17.12
CA GLN A 27 -0.48 7.18 -18.41
C GLN A 27 -0.72 8.69 -18.47
N LYS A 28 0.14 9.41 -19.19
CA LYS A 28 -0.07 10.84 -19.47
C LYS A 28 -1.32 11.02 -20.32
N PRO A 29 -2.22 11.97 -20.00
CA PRO A 29 -3.42 12.23 -20.77
C PRO A 29 -3.13 12.40 -22.27
N GLY A 30 -3.89 11.70 -23.11
CA GLY A 30 -3.75 11.77 -24.57
C GLY A 30 -2.54 11.03 -25.17
N THR A 31 -1.79 10.27 -24.37
CA THR A 31 -0.64 9.48 -24.85
C THR A 31 -0.66 8.06 -24.28
N SER A 32 0.12 7.16 -24.88
CA SER A 32 0.39 5.81 -24.33
C SER A 32 1.59 5.78 -23.38
N MET A 33 2.19 6.93 -23.07
CA MET A 33 3.38 7.01 -22.23
C MET A 33 3.02 7.04 -20.76
N ALA A 34 3.64 6.17 -19.97
CA ALA A 34 3.56 6.17 -18.53
C ALA A 34 4.20 7.45 -17.94
N CYS A 35 3.59 7.98 -16.89
CA CYS A 35 4.18 9.01 -16.02
C CYS A 35 4.51 8.45 -14.63
N ILE A 36 3.83 7.37 -14.23
CA ILE A 36 4.09 6.62 -13.00
C ILE A 36 4.01 5.14 -13.32
N MET A 37 4.98 4.37 -12.82
CA MET A 37 4.95 2.91 -12.80
C MET A 37 5.27 2.43 -11.39
N VAL A 38 4.49 1.47 -10.89
CA VAL A 38 4.69 0.84 -9.58
C VAL A 38 4.45 -0.66 -9.72
N ASN A 39 5.52 -1.44 -9.65
CA ASN A 39 5.45 -2.89 -9.54
C ASN A 39 5.61 -3.28 -8.08
N ILE A 40 4.56 -3.78 -7.44
CA ILE A 40 4.52 -3.92 -5.98
C ILE A 40 3.80 -5.18 -5.54
N ASP A 41 4.29 -5.80 -4.47
CA ASP A 41 3.57 -6.82 -3.69
C ASP A 41 3.30 -6.30 -2.27
N PHE A 42 2.05 -6.33 -1.83
CA PHE A 42 1.65 -5.76 -0.55
C PHE A 42 0.50 -6.52 0.13
N LYS A 43 0.40 -6.30 1.44
CA LYS A 43 -0.75 -6.62 2.27
C LYS A 43 -1.06 -5.43 3.19
N ILE A 44 -2.29 -4.94 3.15
CA ILE A 44 -2.77 -3.87 4.02
C ILE A 44 -3.81 -4.48 4.98
N GLU A 45 -3.57 -4.41 6.28
CA GLU A 45 -4.50 -4.86 7.31
C GLU A 45 -5.08 -3.64 8.03
N ILE A 46 -6.39 -3.45 7.91
CA ILE A 46 -7.12 -2.34 8.52
C ILE A 46 -7.93 -2.93 9.67
N HIS A 47 -7.57 -2.54 10.90
CA HIS A 47 -8.20 -2.99 12.13
C HIS A 47 -9.12 -1.92 12.67
N ALA A 48 -10.40 -2.25 12.84
CA ALA A 48 -11.34 -1.43 13.58
C ALA A 48 -11.33 -1.87 15.05
N MET A 49 -11.09 -0.91 15.93
CA MET A 49 -11.05 -1.10 17.37
C MET A 49 -12.22 -0.35 17.98
N LYS A 50 -12.91 -0.94 18.97
CA LYS A 50 -13.91 -0.26 19.79
C LYS A 50 -13.53 -0.43 21.25
N ASN A 51 -13.40 0.66 22.01
CA ASN A 51 -12.93 0.59 23.41
C ASN A 51 -11.62 -0.20 23.56
N HIS A 52 -10.68 -0.05 22.63
CA HIS A 52 -9.41 -0.79 22.56
C HIS A 52 -9.51 -2.30 22.27
N HIS A 53 -10.71 -2.82 21.98
CA HIS A 53 -10.91 -4.21 21.54
C HIS A 53 -11.03 -4.28 20.02
N LEU A 54 -10.35 -5.25 19.41
CA LEU A 54 -10.47 -5.53 17.98
C LEU A 54 -11.88 -6.06 17.70
N VAL A 55 -12.62 -5.38 16.82
CA VAL A 55 -13.98 -5.79 16.45
C VAL A 55 -14.11 -6.23 15.00
N ALA A 56 -13.25 -5.72 14.11
CA ALA A 56 -13.20 -6.15 12.72
C ALA A 56 -11.79 -5.96 12.14
N THR A 57 -11.46 -6.79 11.15
CA THR A 57 -10.26 -6.62 10.32
C THR A 57 -10.64 -6.78 8.86
N LYS A 58 -10.12 -5.88 8.01
CA LYS A 58 -10.15 -6.01 6.57
C LYS A 58 -8.71 -6.18 6.08
N THR A 59 -8.49 -7.12 5.18
CA THR A 59 -7.22 -7.32 4.51
C THR A 59 -7.38 -6.97 3.04
N LEU A 60 -6.46 -6.15 2.52
CA LEU A 60 -6.35 -5.81 1.10
C LEU A 60 -5.01 -6.31 0.57
N THR A 61 -5.02 -6.86 -0.63
CA THR A 61 -3.83 -7.45 -1.28
C THR A 61 -3.73 -7.09 -2.75
N THR A 62 -2.59 -7.34 -3.36
CA THR A 62 -2.38 -7.22 -4.81
C THR A 62 -3.27 -8.12 -5.66
N ASN A 63 -3.75 -9.22 -5.07
CA ASN A 63 -4.60 -10.22 -5.71
C ASN A 63 -6.09 -9.88 -5.63
N ASP A 64 -6.47 -8.77 -4.97
CA ASP A 64 -7.88 -8.41 -4.86
C ASP A 64 -8.47 -8.09 -6.24
N GLU A 65 -9.67 -8.61 -6.48
CA GLU A 65 -10.39 -8.36 -7.73
C GLU A 65 -10.96 -6.94 -7.79
N GLY A 66 -11.03 -6.40 -9.01
CA GLY A 66 -11.61 -5.07 -9.24
C GLY A 66 -10.73 -3.90 -8.81
N ILE A 67 -9.45 -4.13 -8.51
CA ILE A 67 -8.50 -3.03 -8.33
C ILE A 67 -8.37 -2.23 -9.63
N THR A 68 -8.56 -0.93 -9.54
CA THR A 68 -8.35 0.04 -10.62
C THR A 68 -7.34 1.10 -10.21
N THR A 69 -6.85 1.87 -11.18
CA THR A 69 -5.91 2.98 -10.94
C THR A 69 -6.45 4.30 -11.48
N SER A 70 -6.11 5.40 -10.82
CA SER A 70 -6.22 6.75 -11.36
C SER A 70 -5.09 7.61 -10.81
N GLY A 71 -5.10 8.92 -11.09
CA GLY A 71 -4.13 9.81 -10.49
C GLY A 71 -3.86 11.05 -11.32
N ILE A 72 -2.72 11.69 -11.04
CA ILE A 72 -2.29 12.93 -11.66
C ILE A 72 -0.90 12.74 -12.26
N CYS A 73 -0.77 13.03 -13.55
CA CYS A 73 0.52 13.19 -14.23
C CYS A 73 0.81 14.68 -14.38
N GLY A 74 1.79 15.21 -13.66
CA GLY A 74 2.20 16.60 -13.81
C GLY A 74 3.22 17.02 -12.76
N ALA A 75 3.96 18.09 -13.02
CA ALA A 75 4.76 18.77 -12.00
C ALA A 75 3.86 19.73 -11.20
N PRO A 76 4.16 20.01 -9.92
CA PRO A 76 5.28 19.47 -9.14
C PRO A 76 4.98 18.10 -8.50
N THR A 77 3.73 17.64 -8.52
CA THR A 77 3.30 16.41 -7.85
C THR A 77 2.68 15.44 -8.84
N MET A 78 3.24 14.25 -8.91
CA MET A 78 2.63 13.10 -9.57
C MET A 78 2.01 12.19 -8.51
N GLU A 79 0.82 11.65 -8.76
CA GLU A 79 0.13 10.80 -7.80
C GLU A 79 -0.49 9.61 -8.51
N LEU A 80 -0.28 8.41 -7.98
CA LEU A 80 -1.00 7.20 -8.34
C LEU A 80 -1.95 6.83 -7.21
N ILE A 81 -3.21 6.60 -7.54
CA ILE A 81 -4.25 6.13 -6.62
C ILE A 81 -4.62 4.71 -7.02
N ILE A 82 -4.32 3.74 -6.16
CA ILE A 82 -4.79 2.36 -6.28
C ILE A 82 -6.15 2.30 -5.57
N LYS A 83 -7.21 2.03 -6.34
CA LYS A 83 -8.59 1.98 -5.84
C LYS A 83 -9.02 0.54 -5.64
N PHE A 84 -9.44 0.22 -4.43
CA PHE A 84 -10.09 -1.03 -4.10
C PHE A 84 -11.61 -0.84 -4.15
N LYS A 85 -12.35 -1.93 -3.91
CA LYS A 85 -13.78 -1.84 -3.62
C LYS A 85 -14.02 -1.10 -2.30
N GLU A 86 -15.28 -0.82 -1.98
CA GLU A 86 -15.70 -0.20 -0.71
C GLU A 86 -14.98 1.13 -0.39
N SER A 87 -14.83 1.99 -1.41
CA SER A 87 -14.24 3.34 -1.31
C SER A 87 -12.91 3.42 -0.55
N THR A 88 -12.04 2.42 -0.76
CA THR A 88 -10.70 2.39 -0.19
C THR A 88 -9.66 2.75 -1.25
N PHE A 89 -8.77 3.67 -0.91
CA PHE A 89 -7.79 4.27 -1.82
C PHE A 89 -6.40 4.26 -1.18
N TRP A 90 -5.41 3.76 -1.91
CA TRP A 90 -4.01 3.81 -1.51
C TRP A 90 -3.22 4.73 -2.45
N TYR A 91 -2.67 5.80 -1.90
CA TYR A 91 -1.97 6.86 -2.61
C TYR A 91 -0.48 6.59 -2.62
N ILE A 92 0.15 6.81 -3.77
CA ILE A 92 1.59 6.83 -3.95
C ILE A 92 1.92 8.12 -4.71
N ALA A 93 2.42 9.11 -3.98
CA ALA A 93 2.72 10.43 -4.53
C ALA A 93 4.23 10.64 -4.65
N PHE A 94 4.67 11.22 -5.77
CA PHE A 94 6.05 11.60 -6.05
C PHE A 94 6.09 13.13 -6.17
N ARG A 95 6.90 13.78 -5.33
CA ARG A 95 7.05 15.24 -5.33
C ARG A 95 8.46 15.65 -4.88
N PRO A 96 8.96 16.83 -5.30
CA PRO A 96 10.15 17.40 -4.69
C PRO A 96 9.95 17.57 -3.18
N PRO A 97 10.92 17.16 -2.35
CA PRO A 97 10.89 17.44 -0.92
C PRO A 97 11.06 18.93 -0.65
N GLN A 98 10.29 19.48 0.28
CA GLN A 98 10.32 20.93 0.59
C GLN A 98 11.59 21.36 1.35
N HIS A 99 12.25 20.43 2.04
CA HIS A 99 13.33 20.72 2.99
C HIS A 99 14.57 19.85 2.79
N GLU A 100 14.65 19.09 1.70
CA GLU A 100 15.81 18.26 1.40
C GLU A 100 16.34 18.53 -0.01
N PRO A 101 17.66 18.44 -0.23
CA PRO A 101 18.27 18.64 -1.55
C PRO A 101 18.09 17.40 -2.46
N LYS A 102 17.08 16.56 -2.21
CA LYS A 102 16.80 15.37 -3.00
C LYS A 102 15.81 15.72 -4.11
N PRO A 103 15.93 15.15 -5.32
CA PRO A 103 15.04 15.51 -6.42
C PRO A 103 13.60 14.99 -6.25
N VAL A 104 13.41 13.84 -5.58
CA VAL A 104 12.10 13.20 -5.45
C VAL A 104 11.94 12.56 -4.06
N ALA A 105 10.78 12.76 -3.47
CA ALA A 105 10.30 12.03 -2.30
C ALA A 105 8.97 11.32 -2.64
N GLN A 106 8.90 10.05 -2.30
CA GLN A 106 7.73 9.19 -2.44
C GLN A 106 6.97 9.16 -1.11
N TYR A 107 5.73 9.66 -1.12
CA TYR A 107 4.81 9.65 0.00
C TYR A 107 3.74 8.60 -0.22
N ARG A 108 3.25 8.01 0.88
CA ARG A 108 2.15 7.04 0.83
C ARG A 108 1.04 7.48 1.76
N GLY A 109 -0.19 7.19 1.38
CA GLY A 109 -1.34 7.42 2.23
C GLY A 109 -2.42 6.38 1.98
N LEU A 110 -3.29 6.17 2.94
CA LEU A 110 -4.46 5.30 2.81
C LEU A 110 -5.70 6.09 3.23
N GLN A 111 -6.74 6.05 2.41
CA GLN A 111 -8.04 6.62 2.70
C GLN A 111 -9.11 5.55 2.58
N PHE A 112 -10.08 5.55 3.48
CA PHE A 112 -11.24 4.66 3.39
C PHE A 112 -12.46 5.23 4.12
N LEU A 113 -13.64 4.74 3.77
CA LEU A 113 -14.88 5.01 4.49
C LEU A 113 -15.24 3.79 5.36
N PRO A 114 -15.15 3.85 6.70
CA PRO A 114 -15.30 2.68 7.56
C PRO A 114 -16.65 1.97 7.41
N ALA A 115 -17.75 2.72 7.28
CA ALA A 115 -19.09 2.15 7.11
C ALA A 115 -19.23 1.32 5.82
N GLU A 116 -18.55 1.69 4.73
CA GLU A 116 -18.54 0.89 3.51
C GLU A 116 -17.61 -0.32 3.65
N LEU A 117 -16.44 -0.13 4.27
CA LEU A 117 -15.42 -1.17 4.37
C LEU A 117 -15.80 -2.32 5.31
N PHE A 118 -16.46 -1.99 6.43
CA PHE A 118 -16.82 -2.93 7.50
C PHE A 118 -18.32 -3.15 7.66
N GLY A 119 -19.16 -2.45 6.88
CA GLY A 119 -20.60 -2.54 6.94
C GLY A 119 -21.17 -2.16 8.31
N LYS A 120 -22.21 -2.89 8.75
CA LYS A 120 -22.94 -2.61 10.00
C LYS A 120 -22.10 -2.74 11.27
N THR A 121 -20.96 -3.41 11.20
CA THR A 121 -20.05 -3.61 12.36
C THR A 121 -19.41 -2.30 12.80
N VAL A 122 -19.11 -1.39 11.86
CA VAL A 122 -18.48 -0.10 12.13
C VAL A 122 -19.34 0.99 11.50
N ASN A 123 -20.27 1.53 12.28
CA ASN A 123 -21.17 2.59 11.81
C ASN A 123 -20.50 3.98 11.93
N VAL A 124 -19.36 4.15 11.25
CA VAL A 124 -18.63 5.42 11.18
C VAL A 124 -18.67 5.92 9.74
N SER A 125 -19.38 7.01 9.51
CA SER A 125 -19.60 7.63 8.19
C SER A 125 -18.56 8.70 7.84
N THR A 126 -17.65 9.00 8.76
CA THR A 126 -16.53 9.91 8.49
C THR A 126 -15.42 9.16 7.79
N GLN A 127 -14.86 9.78 6.75
CA GLN A 127 -13.71 9.24 6.05
C GLN A 127 -12.46 9.34 6.90
N GLU A 128 -11.67 8.27 6.89
CA GLU A 128 -10.38 8.21 7.57
C GLU A 128 -9.25 8.34 6.56
N ILE A 129 -8.20 9.06 6.94
CA ILE A 129 -7.01 9.27 6.12
C ILE A 129 -5.77 9.06 6.98
N PHE A 130 -4.87 8.20 6.49
CA PHE A 130 -3.57 7.92 7.07
C PHE A 130 -2.49 8.32 6.09
N TYR A 131 -1.40 8.90 6.60
CA TYR A 131 -0.21 9.19 5.83
C TYR A 131 0.99 8.49 6.46
N ASP A 132 1.90 8.00 5.61
CA ASP A 132 3.21 7.59 6.05
C ASP A 132 3.98 8.80 6.58
N THR A 133 4.61 8.64 7.73
CA THR A 133 5.42 9.69 8.37
C THR A 133 6.83 9.74 7.81
N GLN A 134 7.26 8.69 7.11
CA GLN A 134 8.60 8.59 6.53
C GLN A 134 8.50 8.43 5.00
N PRO A 135 8.64 9.51 4.22
CA PRO A 135 8.75 9.36 2.78
C PRO A 135 10.02 8.59 2.41
N VAL A 136 9.98 7.91 1.26
CA VAL A 136 11.17 7.33 0.63
C VAL A 136 11.80 8.40 -0.25
N TYR A 137 13.04 8.77 0.03
CA TYR A 137 13.78 9.73 -0.78
C TYR A 137 14.54 9.02 -1.88
N GLN A 138 14.49 9.57 -3.09
CA GLN A 138 15.29 9.14 -4.22
C GLN A 138 16.32 10.22 -4.54
N THR A 139 17.53 9.81 -4.91
CA THR A 139 18.64 10.71 -5.22
C THR A 139 18.64 11.19 -6.66
N ASN A 140 17.87 10.55 -7.54
CA ASN A 140 17.79 10.86 -8.96
C ASN A 140 16.34 10.72 -9.48
N ILE A 141 15.87 11.70 -10.25
CA ILE A 141 14.52 11.72 -10.84
C ILE A 141 14.34 10.72 -12.01
N ASN A 142 15.45 10.28 -12.61
CA ASN A 142 15.44 9.33 -13.73
C ASN A 142 15.49 7.87 -13.28
N ASP A 143 15.77 7.63 -12.00
CA ASP A 143 15.97 6.30 -11.44
C ASP A 143 14.66 5.76 -10.84
N SER A 144 14.51 4.45 -10.86
CA SER A 144 13.44 3.74 -10.15
C SER A 144 13.91 3.38 -8.76
N PHE A 145 13.06 3.57 -7.75
CA PHE A 145 13.29 3.03 -6.42
C PHE A 145 13.03 1.53 -6.44
N PHE A 146 13.94 0.70 -5.92
CA PHE A 146 13.77 -0.75 -5.82
C PHE A 146 14.07 -1.27 -4.41
N CYS A 147 13.14 -2.04 -3.85
CA CYS A 147 13.32 -2.71 -2.57
C CYS A 147 12.81 -4.16 -2.65
N PRO A 148 13.70 -5.16 -2.68
CA PRO A 148 13.31 -6.57 -2.74
C PRO A 148 12.94 -7.14 -1.36
N ASN A 149 13.26 -6.40 -0.30
CA ASN A 149 13.06 -6.84 1.07
C ASN A 149 11.70 -6.40 1.60
N LYS A 150 11.09 -7.29 2.38
CA LYS A 150 9.87 -6.99 3.12
C LYS A 150 10.12 -5.86 4.12
N TYR A 151 9.26 -4.85 4.12
CA TYR A 151 9.17 -3.86 5.19
C TYR A 151 7.71 -3.60 5.58
N GLN A 152 7.53 -3.00 6.76
CA GLN A 152 6.24 -2.82 7.38
C GLN A 152 6.13 -1.41 7.96
N THR A 153 5.04 -0.74 7.63
CA THR A 153 4.69 0.58 8.18
C THR A 153 3.38 0.50 8.94
N LEU A 154 3.36 1.09 10.14
CA LEU A 154 2.18 1.14 10.98
C LEU A 154 1.61 2.56 11.01
N TYR A 155 0.35 2.71 10.60
CA TYR A 155 -0.42 3.93 10.79
C TYR A 155 -1.39 3.77 11.95
N LEU A 156 -1.44 4.78 12.81
CA LEU A 156 -2.29 4.79 14.01
C LEU A 156 -3.19 6.02 13.98
N SER A 157 -4.49 5.82 14.19
CA SER A 157 -5.38 6.92 14.52
C SER A 157 -5.16 7.26 15.98
N THR A 158 -4.83 8.51 16.27
CA THR A 158 -4.46 8.95 17.62
C THR A 158 -5.68 9.27 18.48
N ASN A 159 -6.84 9.48 17.89
CA ASN A 159 -8.08 9.84 18.58
C ASN A 159 -9.24 8.97 18.10
N PRO A 160 -10.17 8.57 19.01
CA PRO A 160 -11.43 7.99 18.59
C PRO A 160 -12.18 8.97 17.67
N VAL A 161 -12.73 8.45 16.57
CA VAL A 161 -13.38 9.26 15.54
C VAL A 161 -14.83 9.51 15.92
N SER A 162 -15.55 8.44 16.27
CA SER A 162 -16.96 8.45 16.69
C SER A 162 -17.30 7.15 17.41
N GLY A 163 -18.17 7.20 18.43
CA GLY A 163 -18.68 6.01 19.12
C GLY A 163 -17.61 5.07 19.70
N ASP A 164 -16.49 5.65 20.17
CA ASP A 164 -15.30 4.96 20.70
C ASP A 164 -14.55 4.08 19.70
N PHE A 165 -14.78 4.28 18.40
CA PHE A 165 -14.03 3.61 17.35
C PHE A 165 -12.69 4.30 17.09
N SER A 166 -11.64 3.49 16.98
CA SER A 166 -10.34 3.90 16.46
C SER A 166 -9.84 2.88 15.42
N PHE A 167 -8.92 3.32 14.57
CA PHE A 167 -8.42 2.51 13.47
C PHE A 167 -6.90 2.37 13.54
N LYS A 168 -6.44 1.16 13.23
CA LYS A 168 -5.02 0.83 13.11
C LYS A 168 -4.80 0.20 11.74
N VAL A 169 -3.84 0.73 10.99
CA VAL A 169 -3.51 0.23 9.66
C VAL A 169 -2.10 -0.30 9.67
N ASN A 170 -1.95 -1.53 9.20
CA ASN A 170 -0.66 -2.17 9.04
C ASN A 170 -0.40 -2.43 7.55
N VAL A 171 0.54 -1.70 6.97
CA VAL A 171 0.96 -1.90 5.58
C VAL A 171 2.23 -2.71 5.56
N THR A 172 2.18 -3.88 4.93
CA THR A 172 3.35 -4.69 4.62
C THR A 172 3.61 -4.62 3.13
N VAL A 173 4.81 -4.21 2.73
CA VAL A 173 5.28 -4.29 1.35
C VAL A 173 6.34 -5.37 1.29
N PHE A 174 6.13 -6.38 0.44
CA PHE A 174 7.04 -7.53 0.29
C PHE A 174 8.13 -7.25 -0.74
N SER A 175 7.76 -6.56 -1.83
CA SER A 175 8.68 -6.08 -2.85
C SER A 175 8.08 -4.85 -3.52
N ILE A 176 8.91 -3.91 -3.94
CA ILE A 176 8.49 -2.72 -4.69
C ILE A 176 9.57 -2.28 -5.67
N GLN A 177 9.16 -1.99 -6.89
CA GLN A 177 9.86 -1.12 -7.83
C GLN A 177 8.92 0.03 -8.20
N SER A 178 9.33 1.28 -8.00
CA SER A 178 8.47 2.42 -8.31
C SER A 178 9.24 3.57 -8.91
N GLN A 179 8.62 4.24 -9.87
CA GLN A 179 9.16 5.45 -10.48
C GLN A 179 8.00 6.39 -10.85
N GLY A 180 8.17 7.65 -10.50
CA GLY A 180 7.41 8.76 -11.07
C GLY A 180 8.32 9.61 -11.95
N PHE A 181 7.72 10.54 -12.67
CA PHE A 181 8.41 11.49 -13.56
C PHE A 181 9.01 10.83 -14.81
N ASN A 182 10.33 10.95 -15.03
CA ASN A 182 11.02 10.77 -16.31
C ASN A 182 11.10 9.31 -16.79
N ILE A 183 9.95 8.67 -16.97
CA ILE A 183 9.79 7.34 -17.54
C ILE A 183 9.96 7.44 -19.06
N MET A 184 10.93 6.68 -19.59
CA MET A 184 11.22 6.60 -21.01
C MET A 184 10.77 5.24 -21.54
N ASN A 185 10.15 5.22 -22.72
CA ASN A 185 9.74 3.99 -23.40
C ASN A 185 8.85 3.03 -22.60
N ASN A 186 8.12 3.52 -21.59
CA ASN A 186 7.31 2.69 -20.68
C ASN A 186 8.13 1.63 -19.91
N GLU A 187 9.40 1.94 -19.63
CA GLU A 187 10.31 1.09 -18.88
C GLU A 187 10.82 1.83 -17.63
N PHE A 188 11.09 1.07 -16.57
CA PHE A 188 11.79 1.61 -15.41
C PHE A 188 13.22 2.02 -15.81
N GLY A 189 13.67 3.16 -15.29
CA GLY A 189 15.07 3.56 -15.34
C GLY A 189 15.96 2.72 -14.42
N PRO A 190 17.26 3.09 -14.30
CA PRO A 190 18.21 2.45 -13.39
C PRO A 190 17.65 2.31 -11.96
N GLN A 191 18.05 1.26 -11.24
CA GLN A 191 17.53 0.99 -9.90
C GLN A 191 18.36 1.68 -8.82
N GLU A 192 17.71 2.50 -8.00
CA GLU A 192 18.20 2.93 -6.70
C GLU A 192 17.68 1.96 -5.63
N HIS A 193 18.58 1.17 -5.05
CA HIS A 193 18.22 0.17 -4.05
C HIS A 193 17.91 0.82 -2.70
N CYS A 194 16.86 0.35 -2.04
CA CYS A 194 16.59 0.73 -0.65
C CYS A 194 17.79 0.37 0.23
N ALA A 195 18.29 1.34 0.99
CA ALA A 195 19.09 1.01 2.16
C ALA A 195 18.22 0.15 3.07
N ILE A 196 18.74 -0.98 3.57
CA ILE A 196 18.00 -1.87 4.47
C ILE A 196 17.41 -0.99 5.58
N LEU A 197 16.08 -0.82 5.61
CA LEU A 197 15.36 -0.07 6.65
C LEU A 197 15.49 -0.88 7.94
N SER A 198 16.64 -0.75 8.60
CA SER A 198 17.16 -1.73 9.56
C SER A 198 16.47 -1.68 10.92
N LYS A 199 15.57 -0.73 11.17
CA LYS A 199 14.81 -0.69 12.44
C LYS A 199 13.40 -0.15 12.20
N PRO A 200 12.36 -0.87 12.64
CA PRO A 200 11.05 -0.25 12.81
C PRO A 200 11.21 0.96 13.72
N LEU A 201 10.62 2.09 13.32
CA LEU A 201 10.53 3.28 14.16
C LEU A 201 9.97 2.87 15.52
N PRO A 202 10.61 3.24 16.65
CA PRO A 202 10.00 3.08 17.95
C PRO A 202 8.66 3.84 17.94
N LEU A 203 7.59 3.14 18.35
CA LEU A 203 6.27 3.75 18.49
C LEU A 203 6.39 5.05 19.28
N PRO A 204 5.70 6.14 18.88
CA PRO A 204 5.73 7.38 19.63
C PRO A 204 5.36 7.08 21.09
N LYS A 205 6.31 7.32 22.00
CA LYS A 205 6.05 7.19 23.43
C LYS A 205 4.91 8.13 23.76
N LYS A 206 3.79 7.57 24.21
CA LYS A 206 2.62 8.33 24.68
C LYS A 206 3.13 9.33 25.71
N LYS A 207 3.12 10.63 25.39
CA LYS A 207 3.28 11.68 26.42
C LYS A 207 2.02 11.59 27.28
N VAL A 208 2.15 10.99 28.45
CA VAL A 208 1.15 11.14 29.52
C VAL A 208 1.32 12.58 29.99
N LEU A 209 0.34 13.43 29.63
CA LEU A 209 0.15 14.75 30.22
C LEU A 209 -0.61 14.60 31.52
#